data_AF-A0A5C1ANX8-F1
#
_entry.id   AF-A0A5C1ANX8-F1
#
_cell.length_a   1.000
_cell.length_b   1.000
_cell.length_c   1.000
_cell.angle_alpha   90.00
_cell.angle_beta   90.00
_cell.angle_gamma   90.00
#
_symmetry.space_group_name_H-M   'P 1'
#
loop_
_entity.id
_entity.type
_entity.pdbx_description
1 polymer ?
#
loop_
_entity_poly.entity_id
_entity_poly.type
_entity_poly.pdbx_seq_one_letter_code
_entity_poly.pdbx_strand_id
1 'polypeptide(L)'
;MLGRYKWRIVSIALFVSAVIGGLGALDRYLDPFDDQPFDPAAWAAADEREQDRAPMARAAAAHLSPGTPESRVRELLGEPTSVTNREDRWGVRPRTGEMWEYWLGCWSGMGPYGWDSASLYVHFGPDGRVTSTEITGG
;
A
#
# COMPACT_ATOMS: atom_id res chain seq x y z
N MET A 1 33.02 -23.75 34.49
CA MET A 1 32.24 -22.49 34.45
C MET A 1 31.92 -21.97 33.03
N LEU A 2 32.62 -22.37 31.96
CA LEU A 2 32.34 -21.90 30.58
C LEU A 2 30.96 -22.29 29.99
N GLY A 3 30.36 -23.40 30.44
CA GLY A 3 29.10 -23.90 29.87
C GLY A 3 27.88 -23.01 30.13
N ARG A 4 27.79 -22.41 31.33
CA ARG A 4 26.63 -21.55 31.70
C ARG A 4 26.59 -20.22 30.95
N TYR A 5 27.75 -19.71 30.51
CA TYR A 5 27.83 -18.47 29.74
C TYR A 5 27.34 -18.65 28.30
N LYS A 6 27.67 -19.79 27.66
CA LYS A 6 27.22 -20.10 26.29
C LYS A 6 25.70 -20.21 26.19
N TRP A 7 25.06 -20.89 27.16
CA TRP A 7 23.60 -21.03 27.20
C TRP A 7 22.89 -19.69 27.38
N ARG A 8 23.41 -18.78 28.22
CA ARG A 8 22.83 -17.44 28.40
C ARG A 8 22.90 -16.59 27.13
N ILE A 9 24.02 -16.63 26.40
CA ILE A 9 24.17 -15.89 25.14
C ILE A 9 23.18 -16.41 24.09
N VAL A 10 23.03 -17.73 23.96
CA VAL A 10 22.07 -18.34 23.03
C VAL A 10 20.63 -17.96 23.39
N SER A 11 20.25 -18.02 24.67
CA SER A 11 18.91 -17.64 25.11
C SER A 11 18.61 -16.15 24.86
N ILE A 12 19.57 -15.26 25.08
CA ILE A 12 19.42 -13.82 24.79
C ILE A 12 19.28 -13.61 23.27
N ALA A 13 20.10 -14.26 22.45
CA ALA A 13 20.02 -14.13 21.00
C ALA A 13 18.68 -14.62 20.44
N LEU A 14 18.15 -15.74 20.95
CA LEU A 14 16.83 -16.26 20.57
C LEU A 14 15.70 -15.33 21.03
N PHE A 15 15.78 -14.80 22.25
CA PHE A 15 14.79 -13.85 22.76
C PHE A 15 14.77 -12.55 21.94
N VAL A 16 15.94 -11.97 21.64
CA VAL A 16 16.05 -10.77 20.80
C VAL A 16 15.51 -11.04 19.40
N SER A 17 15.84 -12.18 18.80
CA SER A 17 15.33 -12.56 17.47
C SER A 17 13.81 -12.72 17.47
N ALA A 18 13.24 -13.34 18.52
CA ALA A 18 11.80 -13.49 18.67
C ALA A 18 11.09 -12.14 18.87
N VAL A 19 11.67 -11.21 19.64
CA VAL A 19 11.14 -9.86 19.82
C VAL A 19 11.17 -9.07 18.51
N ILE A 20 12.29 -9.10 17.78
CA ILE A 20 12.41 -8.41 16.49
C ILE A 20 11.43 -8.99 15.48
N GLY A 21 11.33 -10.32 15.39
CA GLY A 21 10.36 -10.98 14.52
C GLY A 21 8.91 -10.67 14.88
N GLY A 22 8.59 -10.67 16.19
CA GLY A 22 7.26 -10.33 16.68
C GLY A 22 6.88 -8.87 16.44
N LEU A 23 7.81 -7.93 16.63
CA LEU A 23 7.59 -6.52 16.32
C LEU A 23 7.40 -6.31 14.83
N GLY A 24 8.19 -6.95 13.96
CA GLY A 24 8.02 -6.86 12.51
C GLY A 24 6.71 -7.48 12.01
N ALA A 25 6.25 -8.57 12.63
CA ALA A 25 4.94 -9.16 12.32
C ALA A 25 3.79 -8.25 12.77
N LEU A 26 3.91 -7.60 13.94
CA LEU A 26 2.93 -6.64 14.43
C LEU A 26 2.90 -5.38 13.54
N ASP A 27 4.05 -4.88 13.13
CA ASP A 27 4.18 -3.70 12.27
C ASP A 27 3.47 -3.93 10.93
N ARG A 28 3.74 -5.06 10.25
CA ARG A 28 3.04 -5.44 9.01
C ARG A 28 1.55 -5.69 9.19
N TYR A 29 1.14 -6.13 10.38
CA TYR A 29 -0.27 -6.31 10.70
C TYR A 29 -0.98 -4.96 10.88
N LEU A 30 -0.29 -3.95 11.41
CA LEU A 30 -0.83 -2.60 11.64
C LEU A 30 -0.72 -1.69 10.41
N ASP A 31 0.31 -1.89 9.58
CA ASP A 31 0.58 -1.15 8.37
C ASP A 31 0.87 -2.11 7.19
N PRO A 32 -0.14 -2.43 6.37
CA PRO A 32 0.04 -3.33 5.23
C PRO A 32 0.82 -2.68 4.07
N PHE A 33 1.12 -1.38 4.15
CA PHE A 33 1.89 -0.64 3.16
C PHE A 33 3.37 -0.63 3.54
N ASP A 34 3.99 -1.81 3.69
CA ASP A 34 5.32 -2.03 4.26
C ASP A 34 6.51 -1.56 3.38
N ASP A 35 6.28 -0.54 2.54
CA ASP A 35 7.24 0.16 1.68
C ASP A 35 8.07 -0.79 0.79
N GLN A 36 7.46 -1.89 0.32
CA GLN A 36 8.12 -2.74 -0.67
C GLN A 36 8.39 -1.95 -1.95
N PRO A 37 9.54 -2.22 -2.62
CA PRO A 37 9.87 -1.57 -3.87
C PRO A 37 8.76 -1.79 -4.90
N PHE A 38 8.40 -0.73 -5.61
CA PHE A 38 7.42 -0.82 -6.67
C PHE A 38 8.02 -1.54 -7.89
N ASP A 39 7.41 -2.66 -8.27
CA ASP A 39 7.68 -3.37 -9.51
C ASP A 39 6.39 -3.42 -10.35
N PRO A 40 6.34 -2.75 -11.52
CA PRO A 40 5.17 -2.78 -12.40
C PRO A 40 4.75 -4.20 -12.81
N ALA A 41 5.71 -5.12 -12.98
CA ALA A 41 5.39 -6.49 -13.37
C ALA A 41 4.73 -7.26 -12.20
N ALA A 42 5.26 -7.10 -10.98
CA ALA A 42 4.66 -7.67 -9.79
C ALA A 42 3.27 -7.06 -9.50
N TRP A 43 3.12 -5.74 -9.66
CA TRP A 43 1.85 -5.04 -9.52
C TRP A 43 0.78 -5.56 -10.49
N ALA A 44 1.14 -5.72 -11.76
CA ALA A 44 0.23 -6.23 -12.79
C ALA A 44 -0.10 -7.72 -12.60
N ALA A 45 0.82 -8.50 -12.02
CA ALA A 45 0.61 -9.92 -11.73
C ALA A 45 -0.13 -10.17 -10.42
N ALA A 46 -0.13 -9.21 -9.50
CA ALA A 46 -0.84 -9.29 -8.24
C ALA A 46 -2.35 -9.46 -8.48
N ASP A 47 -2.96 -10.46 -7.85
CA ASP A 47 -4.39 -10.66 -7.94
C ASP A 47 -5.10 -9.49 -7.27
N GLU A 48 -6.00 -8.84 -8.01
CA GLU A 48 -6.84 -7.74 -7.53
C GLU A 48 -7.88 -8.17 -6.49
N ARG A 49 -7.89 -9.43 -6.09
CA ARG A 49 -8.68 -9.96 -4.96
C ARG A 49 -7.81 -10.35 -3.78
N GLU A 50 -6.50 -10.45 -4.00
CA GLU A 50 -5.52 -10.75 -2.98
C GLU A 50 -4.80 -9.46 -2.57
N GLN A 51 -4.27 -9.45 -1.36
CA GLN A 51 -3.71 -8.27 -0.69
C GLN A 51 -2.34 -7.85 -1.25
N ASP A 52 -1.95 -8.38 -2.40
CA ASP A 52 -0.58 -8.40 -2.91
C ASP A 52 -0.10 -7.04 -3.45
N ARG A 53 -1.03 -6.11 -3.73
CA ARG A 53 -0.69 -4.74 -4.16
C ARG A 53 -0.39 -3.79 -2.99
N ALA A 54 -0.95 -4.03 -1.81
CA ALA A 54 -0.79 -3.09 -0.69
C ALA A 54 0.68 -2.85 -0.29
N PRO A 55 1.53 -3.87 -0.15
CA PRO A 55 2.95 -3.68 0.19
C PRO A 55 3.69 -2.64 -0.67
N MET A 56 3.32 -2.53 -1.95
CA MET A 56 3.97 -1.65 -2.92
C MET A 56 3.28 -0.29 -3.08
N ALA A 57 2.11 -0.07 -2.48
CA ALA A 57 1.24 1.06 -2.82
C ALA A 57 1.89 2.44 -2.59
N ARG A 58 2.65 2.61 -1.50
CA ARG A 58 3.38 3.86 -1.21
C ARG A 58 4.47 4.13 -2.24
N ALA A 59 5.24 3.11 -2.58
CA ALA A 59 6.27 3.20 -3.62
C ALA A 59 5.63 3.50 -4.99
N ALA A 60 4.52 2.84 -5.33
CA ALA A 60 3.74 3.10 -6.53
C ALA A 60 3.27 4.57 -6.60
N ALA A 61 2.69 5.09 -5.54
CA ALA A 61 2.24 6.49 -5.44
C ALA A 61 3.41 7.48 -5.60
N ALA A 62 4.60 7.17 -5.07
CA ALA A 62 5.78 8.01 -5.23
C ALA A 62 6.22 8.18 -6.70
N HIS A 63 5.92 7.21 -7.57
CA HIS A 63 6.16 7.32 -9.01
C HIS A 63 5.15 8.22 -9.75
N LEU A 64 4.03 8.59 -9.11
CA LEU A 64 2.93 9.36 -9.69
C LEU A 64 2.92 10.82 -9.22
N SER A 65 4.03 11.51 -9.41
CA SER A 65 4.14 12.92 -9.05
C SER A 65 3.12 13.80 -9.80
N PRO A 66 2.69 14.94 -9.23
CA PRO A 66 1.83 15.89 -9.93
C PRO A 66 2.37 16.25 -11.32
N GLY A 67 1.49 16.29 -12.32
CA GLY A 67 1.83 16.48 -13.73
C GLY A 67 2.05 15.18 -14.52
N THR A 68 2.12 14.01 -13.87
CA THR A 68 2.21 12.71 -14.56
C THR A 68 0.99 12.52 -15.48
N PRO A 69 1.17 12.21 -16.77
CA PRO A 69 0.03 12.02 -17.68
C PRO A 69 -0.68 10.68 -17.42
N GLU A 70 -2.00 10.62 -17.65
CA GLU A 70 -2.82 9.40 -17.55
C GLU A 70 -2.18 8.18 -18.24
N SER A 71 -1.61 8.37 -19.43
CA SER A 71 -0.96 7.28 -20.18
C SER A 71 0.20 6.64 -19.40
N ARG A 72 0.97 7.44 -18.65
CA ARG A 72 2.06 6.95 -17.82
C ARG A 72 1.55 6.24 -16.57
N VAL A 73 0.44 6.72 -16.00
CA VAL A 73 -0.22 6.03 -14.88
C VAL A 73 -0.65 4.62 -15.32
N ARG A 74 -1.34 4.52 -16.46
CA ARG A 74 -1.79 3.24 -17.02
C ARG A 74 -0.63 2.31 -17.40
N GLU A 75 0.47 2.86 -17.92
CA GLU A 75 1.67 2.09 -18.21
C GLU A 75 2.29 1.46 -16.95
N LEU A 76 2.27 2.19 -15.83
CA LEU A 76 2.86 1.73 -14.57
C LEU A 76 1.94 0.79 -13.79
N LEU A 77 0.68 1.16 -13.64
CA LEU A 77 -0.26 0.48 -12.74
C LEU A 77 -1.26 -0.43 -13.45
N GLY A 78 -1.29 -0.44 -14.77
CA GLY A 78 -2.30 -1.13 -15.55
C GLY A 78 -3.63 -0.39 -15.58
N GLU A 79 -4.72 -1.11 -15.81
CA GLU A 79 -6.06 -0.53 -15.77
C GLU A 79 -6.53 -0.34 -14.32
N PRO A 80 -7.24 0.77 -14.03
CA PRO A 80 -7.80 0.97 -12.70
C PRO A 80 -8.96 0.02 -12.43
N THR A 81 -9.15 -0.31 -11.16
CA THR A 81 -10.32 -1.07 -10.69
C THR A 81 -11.61 -0.30 -10.95
N SER A 82 -11.59 1.02 -10.75
CA SER A 82 -12.73 1.88 -11.06
C SER A 82 -12.29 3.27 -11.53
N VAL A 83 -13.16 3.91 -12.32
CA VAL A 83 -12.98 5.27 -12.82
C VAL A 83 -14.23 6.06 -12.48
N THR A 84 -14.08 7.18 -11.79
CA THR A 84 -15.21 8.01 -11.36
C THR A 84 -14.90 9.50 -11.40
N ASN A 85 -15.92 10.31 -11.65
CA ASN A 85 -15.90 11.76 -11.51
C ASN A 85 -16.83 12.24 -10.37
N ARG A 86 -17.22 11.32 -9.48
CA ARG A 86 -18.08 11.57 -8.32
C ARG A 86 -17.43 11.01 -7.07
N GLU A 87 -17.94 11.45 -5.93
CA GLU A 87 -17.66 10.81 -4.64
C GLU A 87 -17.90 9.31 -4.74
N ASP A 88 -16.92 8.53 -4.29
CA ASP A 88 -17.04 7.08 -4.23
C ASP A 88 -17.91 6.63 -3.04
N ARG A 89 -18.06 5.32 -2.85
CA ARG A 89 -18.85 4.76 -1.75
C ARG A 89 -18.26 5.02 -0.36
N TRP A 90 -17.01 5.48 -0.29
CA TRP A 90 -16.24 5.71 0.94
C TRP A 90 -16.07 7.19 1.29
N GLY A 91 -16.61 8.09 0.44
CA GLY A 91 -16.55 9.53 0.65
C GLY A 91 -15.35 10.23 0.00
N VAL A 92 -14.53 9.51 -0.77
CA VAL A 92 -13.38 10.09 -1.48
C VAL A 92 -13.88 10.82 -2.72
N ARG A 93 -13.55 12.12 -2.80
CA ARG A 93 -14.03 13.01 -3.87
C ARG A 93 -12.94 13.34 -4.88
N PRO A 94 -13.24 13.34 -6.19
CA PRO A 94 -12.36 13.93 -7.18
C PRO A 94 -12.18 15.42 -6.92
N ARG A 95 -10.93 15.92 -6.98
CA ARG A 95 -10.64 17.33 -6.68
C ARG A 95 -10.99 18.26 -7.84
N THR A 96 -10.59 17.89 -9.06
CA THR A 96 -10.67 18.79 -10.23
C THR A 96 -10.98 18.07 -11.55
N GLY A 97 -11.32 16.79 -11.52
CA GLY A 97 -11.49 15.99 -12.73
C GLY A 97 -11.85 14.54 -12.44
N GLU A 98 -11.25 13.62 -13.19
CA GLU A 98 -11.43 12.18 -13.02
C GLU A 98 -10.59 11.65 -11.85
N MET A 99 -11.04 10.56 -11.24
CA MET A 99 -10.32 9.84 -10.20
C MET A 99 -10.27 8.36 -10.59
N TRP A 100 -9.08 7.79 -10.58
CA TRP A 100 -8.87 6.36 -10.78
C TRP A 100 -8.65 5.70 -9.43
N GLU A 101 -9.30 4.57 -9.22
CA GLU A 101 -9.17 3.74 -8.03
C GLU A 101 -8.43 2.45 -8.39
N TYR A 102 -7.40 2.12 -7.62
CA TYR A 102 -6.74 0.82 -7.64
C TYR A 102 -6.97 0.14 -6.30
N TRP A 103 -7.74 -0.94 -6.28
CA TRP A 103 -8.03 -1.67 -5.06
C TRP A 103 -6.78 -2.38 -4.53
N LEU A 104 -6.55 -2.29 -3.22
CA LEU A 104 -5.35 -2.80 -2.55
C LEU A 104 -5.62 -3.96 -1.59
N GLY A 105 -6.87 -4.35 -1.39
CA GLY A 105 -7.22 -5.38 -0.42
C GLY A 105 -8.30 -4.97 0.57
N CYS A 106 -8.92 -5.98 1.18
CA CYS A 106 -9.65 -5.79 2.43
C CYS A 106 -8.65 -5.73 3.58
N TRP A 107 -8.72 -4.68 4.42
CA TRP A 107 -7.83 -4.52 5.56
C TRP A 107 -8.64 -4.26 6.82
N SER A 108 -8.66 -5.27 7.70
CA SER A 108 -9.24 -5.20 9.03
C SER A 108 -8.12 -5.30 10.05
N GLY A 109 -7.67 -4.17 10.60
CA GLY A 109 -6.58 -4.26 11.56
C GLY A 109 -6.10 -2.96 12.14
N MET A 110 -6.93 -2.26 12.92
CA MET A 110 -6.55 -1.19 13.87
C MET A 110 -5.61 -0.05 13.35
N GLY A 111 -5.29 -0.01 12.07
CA GLY A 111 -4.49 1.01 11.40
C GLY A 111 -5.37 2.19 10.96
N PRO A 112 -4.76 3.28 10.47
CA PRO A 112 -5.49 4.51 10.15
C PRO A 112 -6.39 4.42 8.89
N TYR A 113 -6.55 3.22 8.29
CA TYR A 113 -7.07 3.03 6.93
C TYR A 113 -8.46 2.39 6.84
N GLY A 114 -9.22 2.29 7.94
CA GLY A 114 -10.58 1.73 7.93
C GLY A 114 -10.65 0.25 8.28
N TRP A 115 -11.84 -0.34 8.17
CA TRP A 115 -12.12 -1.73 8.56
C TRP A 115 -12.48 -2.65 7.38
N ASP A 116 -12.78 -2.10 6.20
CA ASP A 116 -13.33 -2.88 5.09
C ASP A 116 -12.39 -2.99 3.91
N SER A 117 -11.95 -1.89 3.29
CA SER A 117 -11.16 -1.93 2.05
C SER A 117 -10.26 -0.72 1.88
N ALA A 118 -9.04 -0.93 1.40
CA ALA A 118 -8.13 0.15 1.03
C ALA A 118 -7.94 0.22 -0.48
N SER A 119 -7.76 1.44 -0.98
CA SER A 119 -7.50 1.73 -2.39
C SER A 119 -6.44 2.83 -2.53
N LEU A 120 -5.68 2.78 -3.61
CA LEU A 120 -4.86 3.88 -4.11
C LEU A 120 -5.72 4.70 -5.09
N TYR A 121 -5.98 5.95 -4.73
CA TYR A 121 -6.67 6.92 -5.57
C TYR A 121 -5.67 7.81 -6.30
N VAL A 122 -5.85 7.94 -7.60
CA VAL A 122 -5.10 8.88 -8.45
C VAL A 122 -6.08 9.92 -8.97
N HIS A 123 -5.90 11.17 -8.56
CA HIS A 123 -6.75 12.28 -8.98
C HIS A 123 -6.14 12.99 -10.17
N PHE A 124 -6.96 13.26 -11.19
CA PHE A 124 -6.57 13.96 -12.40
C PHE A 124 -7.17 15.36 -12.46
N GLY A 125 -6.41 16.27 -13.07
CA GLY A 125 -6.85 17.59 -13.48
C GLY A 125 -7.64 17.53 -14.79
N PRO A 126 -8.25 18.66 -15.20
CA PRO A 126 -8.97 18.76 -16.48
C PRO A 126 -8.10 18.50 -17.72
N ASP A 127 -6.77 18.55 -17.58
CA ASP A 127 -5.77 18.32 -18.62
C ASP A 127 -5.29 16.86 -18.70
N GLY A 128 -5.90 15.95 -17.95
CA GLY A 128 -5.54 14.53 -17.92
C GLY A 128 -4.19 14.25 -17.27
N ARG A 129 -3.80 15.09 -16.30
CA ARG A 129 -2.56 14.94 -15.52
C ARG A 129 -2.85 14.74 -14.04
N VAL A 130 -2.04 13.94 -13.38
CA VAL A 130 -2.14 13.69 -11.94
C VAL A 130 -2.02 15.02 -11.18
N THR A 131 -2.95 15.31 -10.29
CA THR A 131 -2.89 16.43 -9.35
C THR A 131 -2.47 15.97 -7.95
N SER A 132 -2.88 14.76 -7.56
CA SER A 132 -2.59 14.17 -6.27
C SER A 132 -2.84 12.67 -6.27
N THR A 133 -2.18 11.97 -5.36
CA THR A 133 -2.44 10.56 -5.05
C THR A 133 -2.76 10.42 -3.56
N GLU A 134 -3.67 9.51 -3.23
CA GLU A 134 -4.09 9.26 -1.85
C GLU A 134 -4.24 7.76 -1.64
N ILE A 135 -3.72 7.24 -0.53
CA ILE A 135 -3.97 5.86 -0.09
C ILE A 135 -4.88 5.98 1.13
N THR A 136 -6.10 5.49 0.98
CA THR A 136 -7.11 5.54 2.05
C THR A 136 -8.04 4.33 1.94
N GLY A 137 -8.83 4.11 2.98
CA GLY A 137 -9.80 3.03 2.99
C GLY A 137 -11.09 3.41 3.72
N GLY A 138 -12.09 2.57 3.48
CA GLY A 138 -13.42 2.60 4.12
C GLY A 138 -13.58 1.42 5.06
#